data_AF-A0A3C1H3X1-F1
#
_entry.id   AF-A0A3C1H3X1-F1
#
_cell.length_a   1.000
_cell.length_b   1.000
_cell.length_c   1.000
_cell.angle_alpha   90.00
_cell.angle_beta   90.00
_cell.angle_gamma   90.00
#
_symmetry.space_group_name_H-M   'P 1'
#
loop_
_entity.id
_entity.type
_entity.pdbx_description
1 polymer ?
#
loop_
_entity_poly.entity_id
_entity_poly.type
_entity_poly.pdbx_seq_one_letter_code
_entity_poly.pdbx_strand_id
1 'polypeptide(L)'
;MGMFGFDPSAAEELMQDEQMQEMMQDPELQQAMERPETEHLLGQLSGMLAQGGIMPDDVDNLLAGFGGSAEAGTSEQLDGLIAGVEQLFGDLGFGGIDLDEEAACYQPEAADASDRAFLTELKAWIKDTAADIPEKDVCMLEIGSHLNYDADGAPAVDLWLGYNTAAADAENRAKNAERWNIANWTENHFRSLDAEPLEDWCQSQGYEPQDADFDENEMKQRIYDLAAAAVMELHSERFTEQLFGQKLPFIIEDYEYNQKTAIRAVKANGGRELFDAEFFDDCGFSEDGEG
;
A
#
# COMPACT_ATOMS: atom_id res chain seq x y z
N MET A 1 37.42 13.59 -37.88
CA MET A 1 36.09 12.97 -37.80
C MET A 1 35.84 12.66 -36.34
N GLY A 2 35.21 13.59 -35.61
CA GLY A 2 34.69 13.33 -34.28
C GLY A 2 33.17 13.33 -34.41
N MET A 3 32.53 12.18 -34.20
CA MET A 3 31.09 12.13 -34.02
C MET A 3 30.81 12.54 -32.57
N PHE A 4 30.02 13.60 -32.41
CA PHE A 4 29.37 13.92 -31.14
C PHE A 4 28.29 12.86 -30.91
N GLY A 5 28.36 12.19 -29.76
CA GLY A 5 27.27 11.36 -29.26
C GLY A 5 26.15 12.28 -28.78
N PHE A 6 24.95 12.08 -29.31
CA PHE A 6 23.73 12.73 -28.82
C PHE A 6 23.22 11.86 -27.66
N ASP A 7 23.13 12.44 -26.47
CA ASP A 7 22.58 11.77 -25.29
C ASP A 7 21.07 12.01 -25.25
N PRO A 8 20.23 10.96 -25.42
CA PRO A 8 18.77 11.13 -25.52
C PRO A 8 18.14 11.60 -24.19
N SER A 9 18.71 11.20 -23.04
CA SER A 9 18.17 11.55 -21.72
C SER A 9 18.30 13.03 -21.40
N ALA A 10 19.40 13.65 -21.83
CA ALA A 10 19.60 15.10 -21.69
C ALA A 10 18.63 15.91 -22.57
N ALA A 11 18.13 15.32 -23.66
CA ALA A 11 17.11 15.95 -24.51
C ALA A 11 15.70 15.81 -23.92
N GLU A 12 15.39 14.71 -23.24
CA GLU A 12 14.12 14.52 -22.51
C GLU A 12 14.04 15.43 -21.27
N GLU A 13 15.10 15.54 -20.46
CA GLU A 13 15.16 16.48 -19.33
C GLU A 13 15.02 17.93 -19.79
N LEU A 14 15.67 18.33 -20.90
CA LEU A 14 15.55 19.68 -21.45
C LEU A 14 14.15 19.97 -22.02
N MET A 15 13.50 18.98 -22.62
CA MET A 15 12.12 19.13 -23.12
C MET A 15 11.11 19.20 -21.97
N GLN A 16 11.32 18.46 -20.88
CA GLN A 16 10.53 18.58 -19.65
C GLN A 16 10.71 19.94 -18.98
N ASP A 17 11.95 20.46 -18.90
CA ASP A 17 12.22 21.79 -18.34
C ASP A 17 11.65 22.93 -19.21
N GLU A 18 11.71 22.81 -20.53
CA GLU A 18 11.10 23.79 -21.45
C GLU A 18 9.56 23.76 -21.39
N GLN A 19 8.95 22.58 -21.34
CA GLN A 19 7.49 22.44 -21.18
C GLN A 19 7.01 22.95 -19.82
N MET A 20 7.76 22.67 -18.75
CA MET A 20 7.46 23.17 -17.41
C MET A 20 7.61 24.71 -17.35
N GLN A 21 8.60 25.28 -18.04
CA GLN A 21 8.74 26.74 -18.17
C GLN A 21 7.66 27.39 -19.04
N GLU A 22 7.12 26.68 -20.03
CA GLU A 22 6.04 27.17 -20.89
C GLU A 22 4.70 27.14 -20.15
N MET A 23 4.41 26.08 -19.39
CA MET A 23 3.23 25.99 -18.52
C MET A 23 3.27 27.00 -17.37
N MET A 24 4.44 27.24 -16.77
CA MET A 24 4.61 28.31 -15.76
C MET A 24 4.42 29.72 -16.33
N GLN A 25 4.31 29.88 -17.65
CA GLN A 25 3.98 31.15 -18.31
C GLN A 25 2.51 31.24 -18.72
N ASP A 26 1.70 30.19 -18.51
CA ASP A 26 0.27 30.23 -18.77
C ASP A 26 -0.43 31.20 -17.78
N PRO A 27 -1.06 32.27 -18.26
CA PRO A 27 -1.72 33.26 -17.41
C PRO A 27 -2.90 32.70 -16.60
N GLU A 28 -3.56 31.64 -17.10
CA GLU A 28 -4.66 30.98 -16.40
C GLU A 28 -4.14 30.05 -15.29
N LEU A 29 -3.02 29.37 -15.52
CA LEU A 29 -2.32 28.57 -14.51
C LEU A 29 -1.72 29.45 -13.41
N GLN A 30 -1.11 30.58 -13.78
CA GLN A 30 -0.63 31.56 -12.80
C GLN A 30 -1.77 32.15 -11.95
N GLN A 31 -2.92 32.47 -12.56
CA GLN A 31 -4.11 32.90 -11.81
C GLN A 31 -4.73 31.82 -10.94
N ALA A 32 -4.59 30.54 -11.30
CA ALA A 32 -5.02 29.42 -10.49
C ALA A 32 -4.06 29.22 -9.30
N MET A 33 -2.74 29.26 -9.53
CA MET A 33 -1.72 29.13 -8.48
C MET A 33 -1.72 30.28 -7.47
N GLU A 34 -2.15 31.48 -7.86
CA GLU A 34 -2.33 32.62 -6.93
C GLU A 34 -3.56 32.50 -6.02
N ARG A 35 -4.41 31.48 -6.19
CA ARG A 35 -5.56 31.24 -5.30
C ARG A 35 -5.09 30.52 -4.04
N PRO A 36 -5.46 31.01 -2.84
CA PRO A 36 -5.12 30.36 -1.56
C PRO A 36 -5.58 28.90 -1.49
N GLU A 37 -6.66 28.56 -2.18
CA GLU A 37 -7.22 27.21 -2.27
C GLU A 37 -6.29 26.26 -3.04
N THR A 38 -5.60 26.75 -4.08
CA THR A 38 -4.70 25.96 -4.94
C THR A 38 -3.33 25.75 -4.28
N GLU A 39 -2.80 26.75 -3.56
CA GLU A 39 -1.59 26.57 -2.74
C GLU A 39 -1.80 25.53 -1.63
N HIS A 40 -2.99 25.50 -1.02
CA HIS A 40 -3.34 24.51 -0.01
C HIS A 40 -3.42 23.09 -0.60
N LEU A 41 -4.07 22.96 -1.76
CA LEU A 41 -4.19 21.71 -2.52
C LEU A 41 -2.84 21.16 -2.96
N LEU A 42 -1.96 22.00 -3.50
CA LEU A 42 -0.60 21.59 -3.89
C LEU A 42 0.24 21.19 -2.67
N GLY A 43 0.04 21.84 -1.52
CA GLY A 43 0.67 21.44 -0.26
C GLY A 43 0.19 20.07 0.25
N GLN A 44 -1.12 19.81 0.17
CA GLN A 44 -1.71 18.52 0.56
C GLN A 44 -1.31 17.40 -0.40
N LEU A 45 -1.39 17.65 -1.71
CA LEU A 45 -0.93 16.73 -2.76
C LEU A 45 0.57 16.46 -2.66
N SER A 46 1.39 17.47 -2.40
CA SER A 46 2.83 17.25 -2.16
C SER A 46 3.08 16.44 -0.89
N GLY A 47 2.22 16.53 0.12
CA GLY A 47 2.26 15.68 1.30
C GLY A 47 1.85 14.23 1.01
N MET A 48 0.78 14.02 0.25
CA MET A 48 0.27 12.71 -0.17
C MET A 48 1.24 11.99 -1.11
N LEU A 49 1.82 12.73 -2.06
CA LEU A 49 2.88 12.23 -2.94
C LEU A 49 4.16 11.90 -2.18
N ALA A 50 4.53 12.70 -1.16
CA ALA A 50 5.65 12.36 -0.27
C ALA A 50 5.37 11.16 0.64
N GLN A 51 4.11 10.73 0.77
CA GLN A 51 3.65 9.55 1.50
C GLN A 51 3.33 8.35 0.58
N GLY A 52 3.75 8.41 -0.69
CA GLY A 52 3.77 7.27 -1.60
C GLY A 52 2.45 6.97 -2.32
N GLY A 53 1.65 7.98 -2.66
CA GLY A 53 0.49 7.86 -3.53
C GLY A 53 -0.79 8.51 -2.97
N ILE A 54 -1.84 8.57 -3.79
CA ILE A 54 -3.15 9.16 -3.42
C ILE A 54 -4.12 8.00 -3.10
N MET A 55 -4.58 7.90 -1.85
CA MET A 55 -5.64 6.96 -1.47
C MET A 55 -7.03 7.50 -1.88
N PRO A 56 -8.05 6.65 -2.06
CA PRO A 56 -9.43 7.10 -2.27
C PRO A 56 -9.92 8.05 -1.16
N ASP A 57 -9.56 7.77 0.09
CA ASP A 57 -9.86 8.62 1.24
C ASP A 57 -9.08 9.95 1.23
N ASP A 58 -7.92 10.00 0.56
CA ASP A 58 -7.17 11.23 0.35
C ASP A 58 -7.88 12.14 -0.66
N VAL A 59 -8.52 11.55 -1.68
CA VAL A 59 -9.39 12.28 -2.62
C VAL A 59 -10.61 12.82 -1.90
N ASP A 60 -11.26 12.03 -1.05
CA ASP A 60 -12.42 12.48 -0.26
C ASP A 60 -12.04 13.58 0.76
N ASN A 61 -10.85 13.52 1.35
CA ASN A 61 -10.31 14.55 2.23
C ASN A 61 -9.93 15.83 1.47
N LEU A 62 -9.39 15.71 0.26
CA LEU A 62 -9.17 16.84 -0.66
C LEU A 62 -10.50 17.51 -1.03
N LEU A 63 -11.55 16.71 -1.28
CA LEU A 63 -12.90 17.19 -1.59
C LEU A 63 -13.60 17.83 -0.38
N ALA A 64 -13.41 17.30 0.83
CA ALA A 64 -13.94 17.86 2.07
C ALA A 64 -13.29 19.20 2.46
N GLY A 65 -11.99 19.35 2.19
CA GLY A 65 -11.24 20.61 2.38
C GLY A 65 -11.71 21.76 1.47
N PHE A 66 -12.36 21.43 0.34
CA PHE A 66 -12.91 22.40 -0.61
C PHE A 66 -14.19 23.09 -0.11
N GLY A 67 -14.76 22.66 1.02
CA GLY A 67 -15.81 23.39 1.71
C GLY A 67 -17.11 23.46 0.91
N GLY A 68 -17.86 22.37 0.93
CA GLY A 68 -19.28 22.38 0.60
C GLY A 68 -20.12 21.81 1.74
N SER A 69 -20.65 22.68 2.61
CA SER A 69 -22.03 22.42 3.07
C SER A 69 -22.85 22.04 1.83
N ALA A 70 -23.65 20.98 1.94
CA ALA A 70 -24.37 20.30 0.86
C ALA A 70 -25.40 21.14 0.07
N GLU A 71 -25.13 22.41 -0.22
CA GLU A 71 -25.94 23.27 -1.05
C GLU A 71 -25.03 24.07 -2.01
N ALA A 72 -25.20 23.79 -3.31
CA ALA A 72 -24.69 24.52 -4.47
C ALA A 72 -23.30 24.13 -5.02
N GLY A 73 -23.26 23.00 -5.74
CA GLY A 73 -22.33 22.74 -6.85
C GLY A 73 -22.91 21.60 -7.68
N THR A 74 -23.32 21.86 -8.92
CA THR A 74 -23.87 20.82 -9.82
C THR A 74 -22.80 19.78 -10.11
N SER A 75 -23.17 18.50 -10.31
CA SER A 75 -22.20 17.41 -10.59
C SER A 75 -21.19 17.77 -11.69
N GLU A 76 -21.60 18.56 -12.69
CA GLU A 76 -20.73 19.08 -13.75
C GLU A 76 -19.52 19.92 -13.27
N GLN A 77 -19.60 20.59 -12.11
CA GLN A 77 -18.48 21.35 -11.55
C GLN A 77 -17.48 20.48 -10.81
N LEU A 78 -17.95 19.39 -10.19
CA LEU A 78 -17.11 18.36 -9.58
C LEU A 78 -16.44 17.52 -10.66
N ASP A 79 -17.19 17.10 -11.68
CA ASP A 79 -16.67 16.38 -12.84
C ASP A 79 -15.62 17.22 -13.60
N GLY A 80 -15.83 18.53 -13.71
CA GLY A 80 -14.87 19.45 -14.33
C GLY A 80 -13.62 19.70 -13.48
N LEU A 81 -13.71 19.61 -12.16
CA LEU A 81 -12.56 19.74 -11.26
C LEU A 81 -11.74 18.45 -11.26
N ILE A 82 -12.38 17.28 -11.21
CA ILE A 82 -11.74 15.97 -11.31
C ILE A 82 -11.08 15.82 -12.67
N ALA A 83 -11.78 16.12 -13.77
CA ALA A 83 -11.19 16.11 -15.11
C ALA A 83 -10.06 17.13 -15.26
N GLY A 84 -10.17 18.30 -14.61
CA GLY A 84 -9.11 19.32 -14.59
C GLY A 84 -7.88 18.87 -13.82
N VAL A 85 -8.05 18.11 -12.73
CA VAL A 85 -6.98 17.53 -11.92
C VAL A 85 -6.34 16.34 -12.63
N GLU A 86 -7.12 15.43 -13.20
CA GLU A 86 -6.65 14.32 -14.05
C GLU A 86 -5.89 14.83 -15.28
N GLN A 87 -6.39 15.89 -15.92
CA GLN A 87 -5.69 16.53 -17.04
C GLN A 87 -4.42 17.24 -16.58
N LEU A 88 -4.42 17.87 -15.41
CA LEU A 88 -3.20 18.43 -14.81
C LEU A 88 -2.16 17.33 -14.52
N PHE A 89 -2.59 16.17 -14.00
CA PHE A 89 -1.72 15.03 -13.72
C PHE A 89 -1.18 14.37 -14.99
N GLY A 90 -2.02 14.24 -16.03
CA GLY A 90 -1.62 13.75 -17.35
C GLY A 90 -0.66 14.71 -18.07
N ASP A 91 -0.90 16.03 -18.00
CA ASP A 91 -0.07 17.05 -18.66
C ASP A 91 1.22 17.36 -17.87
N LEU A 92 1.28 17.08 -16.55
CA LEU A 92 2.47 17.22 -15.71
C LEU A 92 3.46 16.04 -15.82
N GLY A 93 3.17 15.02 -16.63
CA GLY A 93 4.07 13.89 -16.81
C GLY A 93 4.24 13.03 -15.56
N PHE A 94 3.24 12.99 -14.68
CA PHE A 94 3.12 11.93 -13.66
C PHE A 94 2.78 10.63 -14.39
N GLY A 95 3.76 10.06 -15.08
CA GLY A 95 3.66 8.75 -15.69
C GLY A 95 3.17 7.76 -14.64
N GLY A 96 2.29 6.83 -15.05
CA GLY A 96 1.71 5.83 -14.17
C GLY A 96 2.78 5.23 -13.25
N ILE A 97 2.43 5.10 -11.98
CA ILE A 97 3.32 4.60 -10.93
C ILE A 97 4.00 3.31 -11.43
N ASP A 98 5.32 3.33 -11.58
CA ASP A 98 6.06 2.14 -11.96
C ASP A 98 6.22 1.27 -10.71
N LEU A 99 5.46 0.18 -10.66
CA LEU A 99 5.48 -0.77 -9.54
C LEU A 99 6.89 -1.31 -9.25
N ASP A 100 7.71 -1.57 -10.28
CA ASP A 100 9.06 -2.09 -10.09
C ASP A 100 9.98 -1.02 -9.46
N GLU A 101 9.80 0.25 -9.83
CA GLU A 101 10.52 1.39 -9.25
C GLU A 101 10.10 1.64 -7.79
N GLU A 102 8.79 1.70 -7.53
CA GLU A 102 8.27 1.89 -6.17
C GLU A 102 8.67 0.77 -5.22
N ALA A 103 8.59 -0.50 -5.68
CA ALA A 103 9.04 -1.63 -4.87
C ALA A 103 10.56 -1.60 -4.62
N ALA A 104 11.36 -1.07 -5.56
CA ALA A 104 12.78 -0.89 -5.35
C ALA A 104 13.10 0.20 -4.30
N CYS A 105 12.33 1.29 -4.29
CA CYS A 105 12.43 2.40 -3.35
C CYS A 105 11.87 2.07 -1.95
N TYR A 106 10.87 1.20 -1.85
CA TYR A 106 10.30 0.77 -0.58
C TYR A 106 11.29 -0.07 0.22
N GLN A 107 11.75 0.43 1.37
CA GLN A 107 12.75 -0.23 2.23
C GLN A 107 12.18 -0.44 3.64
N PRO A 108 11.39 -1.50 3.87
CA PRO A 108 10.87 -1.78 5.20
C PRO A 108 12.02 -2.13 6.15
N GLU A 109 12.18 -1.34 7.21
CA GLU A 109 13.20 -1.57 8.23
C GLU A 109 12.75 -1.14 9.62
N ALA A 110 13.32 -1.83 10.62
CA ALA A 110 13.16 -1.48 12.03
C ALA A 110 13.96 -0.21 12.37
N ALA A 111 13.28 0.87 12.72
CA ALA A 111 13.89 2.18 12.96
C ALA A 111 14.60 2.22 14.32
N ASP A 112 14.03 1.57 15.33
CA ASP A 112 14.54 1.62 16.69
C ASP A 112 14.65 0.24 17.37
N ALA A 113 14.96 0.25 18.67
CA ALA A 113 15.16 -0.98 19.43
C ALA A 113 13.85 -1.72 19.72
N SER A 114 12.74 -0.99 19.84
CA SER A 114 11.41 -1.58 20.02
C SER A 114 10.95 -2.27 18.75
N ASP A 115 11.12 -1.62 17.59
CA ASP A 115 10.82 -2.23 16.29
C ASP A 115 11.61 -3.53 16.08
N ARG A 116 12.90 -3.55 16.45
CA ARG A 116 13.72 -4.76 16.33
C ARG A 116 13.26 -5.88 17.26
N ALA A 117 12.79 -5.52 18.47
CA ALA A 117 12.24 -6.49 19.40
C ALA A 117 10.92 -7.05 18.86
N PHE A 118 10.00 -6.19 18.45
CA PHE A 118 8.73 -6.58 17.87
C PHE A 118 8.91 -7.40 16.59
N LEU A 119 9.81 -7.01 15.68
CA LEU A 119 10.16 -7.78 14.48
C LEU A 119 10.63 -9.21 14.82
N THR A 120 11.38 -9.37 15.91
CA THR A 120 11.84 -10.68 16.37
C THR A 120 10.67 -11.53 16.84
N GLU A 121 9.77 -10.96 17.64
CA GLU A 121 8.55 -11.64 18.11
C GLU A 121 7.60 -11.96 16.96
N LEU A 122 7.38 -11.02 16.04
CA LEU A 122 6.55 -11.18 14.86
C LEU A 122 7.04 -12.34 13.99
N LYS A 123 8.35 -12.42 13.73
CA LYS A 123 8.94 -13.53 12.98
C LYS A 123 8.76 -14.87 13.71
N ALA A 124 8.94 -14.90 15.03
CA ALA A 124 8.76 -16.11 15.82
C ALA A 124 7.29 -16.58 15.76
N TRP A 125 6.35 -15.65 15.96
CA TRP A 125 4.92 -15.92 15.88
C TRP A 125 4.48 -16.41 14.50
N ILE A 126 4.95 -15.80 13.40
CA ILE A 126 4.63 -16.28 12.04
C ILE A 126 5.10 -17.73 11.87
N LYS A 127 6.31 -18.06 12.33
CA LYS A 127 6.86 -19.42 12.21
C LYS A 127 6.05 -20.44 13.00
N ASP A 128 5.79 -20.14 14.26
CA ASP A 128 5.07 -21.05 15.16
C ASP A 128 3.63 -21.24 14.68
N THR A 129 2.97 -20.14 14.30
CA THR A 129 1.59 -20.16 13.78
C THR A 129 1.49 -20.95 12.47
N ALA A 130 2.37 -20.71 11.50
CA ALA A 130 2.33 -21.43 10.24
C ALA A 130 2.67 -22.92 10.42
N ALA A 131 3.52 -23.28 11.39
CA ALA A 131 3.82 -24.67 11.72
C ALA A 131 2.61 -25.46 12.25
N ASP A 132 1.64 -24.76 12.85
CA ASP A 132 0.40 -25.33 13.36
C ASP A 132 -0.67 -25.54 12.28
N ILE A 133 -0.45 -25.08 11.04
CA ILE A 133 -1.38 -25.30 9.92
C ILE A 133 -1.46 -26.81 9.61
N PRO A 134 -2.65 -27.44 9.72
CA PRO A 134 -2.78 -28.88 9.52
C PRO A 134 -2.64 -29.30 8.05
N GLU A 135 -3.03 -28.44 7.12
CA GLU A 135 -3.02 -28.66 5.68
C GLU A 135 -1.60 -28.65 5.11
N LYS A 136 -1.38 -29.42 4.05
CA LYS A 136 -0.08 -29.54 3.38
C LYS A 136 -0.06 -28.90 1.99
N ASP A 137 -1.21 -28.52 1.47
CA ASP A 137 -1.41 -27.85 0.19
C ASP A 137 -1.65 -26.34 0.36
N VAL A 138 -1.10 -25.74 1.41
CA VAL A 138 -1.07 -24.29 1.59
C VAL A 138 -0.42 -23.64 0.36
N CYS A 139 -1.07 -22.60 -0.18
CA CYS A 139 -0.66 -21.95 -1.42
C CYS A 139 -0.47 -20.43 -1.29
N MET A 140 -0.89 -19.83 -0.17
CA MET A 140 -0.74 -18.41 0.13
C MET A 140 -0.95 -18.18 1.63
N LEU A 141 -0.30 -17.13 2.14
CA LEU A 141 -0.41 -16.63 3.51
C LEU A 141 -0.75 -15.14 3.46
N GLU A 142 -1.43 -14.65 4.48
CA GLU A 142 -1.77 -13.23 4.61
C GLU A 142 -1.59 -12.76 6.03
N ILE A 143 -1.03 -11.56 6.19
CA ILE A 143 -0.86 -10.89 7.47
C ILE A 143 -1.65 -9.60 7.40
N GLY A 144 -2.63 -9.42 8.28
CA GLY A 144 -3.44 -8.21 8.31
C GLY A 144 -3.69 -7.74 9.74
N SER A 145 -4.07 -6.47 9.87
CA SER A 145 -4.35 -5.85 11.17
C SER A 145 -5.69 -5.13 11.16
N HIS A 146 -6.43 -5.22 12.26
CA HIS A 146 -7.66 -4.45 12.45
C HIS A 146 -7.76 -3.92 13.88
N LEU A 147 -8.48 -2.82 14.06
CA LEU A 147 -8.90 -2.41 15.39
C LEU A 147 -10.10 -3.24 15.84
N ASN A 148 -9.99 -3.81 17.03
CA ASN A 148 -11.04 -4.53 17.72
C ASN A 148 -11.28 -3.90 19.10
N TYR A 149 -12.08 -4.56 19.91
CA TYR A 149 -12.28 -4.24 21.31
C TYR A 149 -11.84 -5.42 22.17
N ASP A 150 -11.09 -5.14 23.23
CA ASP A 150 -10.70 -6.13 24.22
C ASP A 150 -11.91 -6.63 25.04
N ALA A 151 -11.66 -7.54 25.99
CA ALA A 151 -12.71 -8.10 26.83
C ALA A 151 -13.42 -7.07 27.73
N ASP A 152 -12.78 -5.93 27.99
CA ASP A 152 -13.30 -4.83 28.79
C ASP A 152 -13.96 -3.74 27.92
N GLY A 153 -13.94 -3.91 26.60
CA GLY A 153 -14.52 -2.99 25.62
C GLY A 153 -13.63 -1.79 25.27
N ALA A 154 -12.33 -1.85 25.60
CA ALA A 154 -11.36 -0.86 25.19
C ALA A 154 -10.86 -1.15 23.77
N PRO A 155 -10.59 -0.13 22.93
CA PRO A 155 -10.01 -0.34 21.61
C PRO A 155 -8.65 -1.04 21.72
N ALA A 156 -8.45 -2.08 20.92
CA ALA A 156 -7.24 -2.88 20.88
C ALA A 156 -6.88 -3.20 19.43
N VAL A 157 -5.58 -3.31 19.14
CA VAL A 157 -5.09 -3.69 17.82
C VAL A 157 -5.00 -5.21 17.77
N ASP A 158 -5.55 -5.81 16.73
CA ASP A 158 -5.34 -7.22 16.42
C ASP A 158 -4.43 -7.35 15.19
N LEU A 159 -3.54 -8.33 15.22
CA LEU A 159 -2.70 -8.71 14.10
C LEU A 159 -2.90 -10.20 13.88
N TRP A 160 -3.32 -10.59 12.68
CA TRP A 160 -3.71 -11.95 12.37
C TRP A 160 -2.93 -12.51 11.20
N LEU A 161 -2.80 -13.84 11.19
CA LEU A 161 -2.29 -14.62 10.06
C LEU A 161 -3.46 -15.41 9.48
N GLY A 162 -3.68 -15.26 8.18
CA GLY A 162 -4.60 -16.07 7.36
C GLY A 162 -3.82 -16.99 6.42
N TYR A 163 -4.49 -18.04 5.93
CA TYR A 163 -3.92 -18.89 4.88
C TYR A 163 -5.00 -19.42 3.95
N ASN A 164 -4.57 -19.80 2.75
CA ASN A 164 -5.41 -20.53 1.80
C ASN A 164 -4.74 -21.80 1.29
N THR A 165 -5.56 -22.72 0.83
CA THR A 165 -5.15 -24.00 0.26
C THR A 165 -5.38 -24.03 -1.25
N ALA A 166 -4.59 -24.83 -1.97
CA ALA A 166 -4.76 -25.00 -3.41
C ALA A 166 -6.15 -25.57 -3.76
N ALA A 167 -6.72 -26.42 -2.89
CA ALA A 167 -8.07 -26.93 -3.06
C ALA A 167 -9.14 -25.82 -2.97
N ALA A 168 -9.05 -24.97 -1.96
CA ALA A 168 -9.98 -23.85 -1.79
C ALA A 168 -9.80 -22.77 -2.86
N ASP A 169 -8.55 -22.43 -3.24
CA ASP A 169 -8.26 -21.53 -4.37
C ASP A 169 -8.96 -22.03 -5.65
N ALA A 170 -8.78 -23.32 -5.99
CA ALA A 170 -9.41 -23.90 -7.17
C ALA A 170 -10.95 -23.86 -7.12
N GLU A 171 -11.54 -24.05 -5.94
CA GLU A 171 -12.99 -23.96 -5.74
C GLU A 171 -13.49 -22.51 -5.88
N ASN A 172 -12.79 -21.54 -5.31
CA ASN A 172 -13.13 -20.13 -5.35
C ASN A 172 -13.03 -19.58 -6.77
N ARG A 173 -11.96 -19.90 -7.50
CA ARG A 173 -11.83 -19.54 -8.91
C ARG A 173 -12.97 -20.09 -9.75
N ALA A 174 -13.42 -21.31 -9.48
CA ALA A 174 -14.53 -21.92 -10.21
C ALA A 174 -15.89 -21.25 -9.92
N LYS A 175 -16.06 -20.63 -8.75
CA LYS A 175 -17.32 -20.00 -8.34
C LYS A 175 -17.37 -18.50 -8.62
N ASN A 176 -16.32 -17.78 -8.23
CA ASN A 176 -16.30 -16.33 -8.13
C ASN A 176 -15.27 -15.69 -9.06
N ALA A 177 -14.33 -16.47 -9.62
CA ALA A 177 -13.18 -15.94 -10.37
C ALA A 177 -12.34 -14.92 -9.57
N GLU A 178 -12.38 -15.01 -8.23
CA GLU A 178 -11.66 -14.11 -7.29
C GLU A 178 -10.69 -14.97 -6.49
N ARG A 179 -9.43 -15.03 -6.93
CA ARG A 179 -8.36 -15.76 -6.22
C ARG A 179 -7.95 -15.04 -4.94
N TRP A 180 -7.76 -13.73 -5.06
CA TRP A 180 -7.06 -12.93 -4.07
C TRP A 180 -7.98 -12.37 -2.98
N ASN A 181 -9.30 -12.52 -3.13
CA ASN A 181 -10.25 -12.12 -2.11
C ASN A 181 -10.16 -13.00 -0.85
N ILE A 182 -9.52 -12.49 0.20
CA ILE A 182 -9.33 -13.19 1.48
C ILE A 182 -10.65 -13.64 2.12
N ALA A 183 -11.76 -12.93 1.89
CA ALA A 183 -13.05 -13.31 2.45
C ALA A 183 -13.51 -14.71 2.02
N ASN A 184 -12.95 -15.23 0.91
CA ASN A 184 -13.25 -16.55 0.39
C ASN A 184 -12.22 -17.63 0.80
N TRP A 185 -11.13 -17.28 1.49
CA TRP A 185 -10.05 -18.22 1.79
C TRP A 185 -10.42 -19.27 2.83
N THR A 186 -9.63 -20.36 2.88
CA THR A 186 -9.84 -21.51 3.78
C THR A 186 -9.97 -21.07 5.24
N GLU A 187 -9.03 -20.26 5.72
CA GLU A 187 -9.07 -19.64 7.04
C GLU A 187 -8.53 -18.21 6.90
N ASN A 188 -9.46 -17.26 6.71
CA ASN A 188 -9.14 -15.85 6.47
C ASN A 188 -8.64 -15.11 7.74
N HIS A 189 -8.86 -15.68 8.92
CA HIS A 189 -8.30 -15.22 10.20
C HIS A 189 -7.94 -16.46 11.05
N PHE A 190 -6.85 -17.15 10.70
CA PHE A 190 -6.52 -18.43 11.33
C PHE A 190 -6.06 -18.27 12.78
N ARG A 191 -5.17 -17.31 13.04
CA ARG A 191 -4.64 -17.01 14.38
C ARG A 191 -4.29 -15.54 14.52
N SER A 192 -4.57 -14.99 15.69
CA SER A 192 -4.09 -13.69 16.13
C SER A 192 -2.76 -13.81 16.86
N LEU A 193 -1.94 -12.76 16.79
CA LEU A 193 -0.79 -12.54 17.66
C LEU A 193 -1.29 -12.32 19.09
N ASP A 194 -0.56 -12.86 20.07
CA ASP A 194 -0.84 -12.55 21.47
C ASP A 194 -0.78 -11.03 21.67
N ALA A 195 -1.74 -10.49 22.42
CA ALA A 195 -1.88 -9.05 22.54
C ALA A 195 -0.65 -8.38 23.19
N GLU A 196 -0.01 -9.02 24.17
CA GLU A 196 1.07 -8.43 24.98
C GLU A 196 2.26 -7.93 24.12
N PRO A 197 2.87 -8.72 23.21
CA PRO A 197 3.92 -8.20 22.31
C PRO A 197 3.52 -7.00 21.45
N LEU A 198 2.28 -6.98 20.95
CA LEU A 198 1.78 -5.90 20.10
C LEU A 198 1.43 -4.65 20.92
N GLU A 199 0.79 -4.82 22.06
CA GLU A 199 0.46 -3.76 23.01
C GLU A 199 1.72 -3.08 23.55
N ASP A 200 2.73 -3.86 23.95
CA ASP A 200 4.03 -3.33 24.41
C ASP A 200 4.72 -2.51 23.32
N TRP A 201 4.68 -2.99 22.07
CA TRP A 201 5.23 -2.26 20.94
C TRP A 201 4.44 -0.98 20.67
N CYS A 202 3.10 -1.05 20.57
CA CYS A 202 2.23 0.12 20.37
C CYS A 202 2.48 1.19 21.45
N GLN A 203 2.51 0.80 22.72
CA GLN A 203 2.80 1.70 23.84
C GLN A 203 4.18 2.35 23.70
N SER A 204 5.20 1.58 23.31
CA SER A 204 6.56 2.11 23.15
C SER A 204 6.69 3.12 22.01
N GLN A 205 5.84 3.01 20.98
CA GLN A 205 5.79 3.91 19.83
C GLN A 205 4.85 5.11 20.08
N GLY A 206 4.11 5.11 21.18
CA GLY A 206 3.11 6.14 21.49
C GLY A 206 1.79 5.96 20.73
N TYR A 207 1.54 4.77 20.18
CA TYR A 207 0.25 4.41 19.60
C TYR A 207 -0.69 3.97 20.72
N GLU A 208 -1.48 4.92 21.22
CA GLU A 208 -2.54 4.66 22.20
C GLU A 208 -3.90 4.79 21.51
N PRO A 209 -4.60 3.68 21.19
CA PRO A 209 -5.89 3.69 20.47
C PRO A 209 -7.02 4.50 21.13
N GLN A 210 -6.79 4.98 22.35
CA GLN A 210 -7.75 5.71 23.17
C GLN A 210 -7.49 7.22 23.16
N ASP A 211 -6.36 7.64 22.58
CA ASP A 211 -5.99 9.04 22.45
C ASP A 211 -6.69 9.70 21.26
N ALA A 212 -7.06 10.97 21.44
CA ALA A 212 -7.75 11.74 20.39
C ALA A 212 -6.87 12.02 19.16
N ASP A 213 -5.54 11.96 19.35
CA ASP A 213 -4.54 12.19 18.31
C ASP A 213 -3.99 10.86 17.75
N PHE A 214 -4.64 9.72 18.03
CA PHE A 214 -4.25 8.41 17.51
C PHE A 214 -4.43 8.34 15.99
N ASP A 215 -3.31 8.18 15.28
CA ASP A 215 -3.30 7.92 13.85
C ASP A 215 -3.22 6.41 13.58
N GLU A 216 -4.39 5.79 13.37
CA GLU A 216 -4.50 4.36 13.03
C GLU A 216 -3.73 4.03 11.74
N ASN A 217 -3.74 4.93 10.76
CA ASN A 217 -3.11 4.69 9.47
C ASN A 217 -1.60 4.65 9.62
N GLU A 218 -1.01 5.60 10.35
CA GLU A 218 0.43 5.61 10.63
C GLU A 218 0.86 4.32 11.35
N MET A 219 0.12 3.92 12.39
CA MET A 219 0.38 2.69 13.13
C MET A 219 0.29 1.45 12.23
N LYS A 220 -0.79 1.31 11.45
CA LYS A 220 -0.97 0.18 10.52
C LYS A 220 0.16 0.11 9.49
N GLN A 221 0.53 1.23 8.88
CA GLN A 221 1.65 1.28 7.94
C GLN A 221 2.94 0.80 8.61
N ARG A 222 3.21 1.25 9.84
CA ARG A 222 4.39 0.79 10.59
C ARG A 222 4.34 -0.71 10.91
N ILE A 223 3.19 -1.26 11.27
CA ILE A 223 3.00 -2.71 11.45
C ILE A 223 3.28 -3.46 10.14
N TYR A 224 2.78 -2.95 9.02
CA TYR A 224 2.97 -3.57 7.69
C TYR A 224 4.41 -3.49 7.20
N ASP A 225 5.14 -2.42 7.50
CA ASP A 225 6.58 -2.33 7.27
C ASP A 225 7.32 -3.43 8.02
N LEU A 226 7.03 -3.60 9.32
CA LEU A 226 7.68 -4.63 10.14
C LEU A 226 7.29 -6.04 9.70
N ALA A 227 6.04 -6.27 9.30
CA ALA A 227 5.61 -7.53 8.70
C ALA A 227 6.33 -7.81 7.38
N ALA A 228 6.53 -6.80 6.52
CA ALA A 228 7.26 -6.95 5.27
C ALA A 228 8.73 -7.31 5.53
N ALA A 229 9.38 -6.64 6.48
CA ALA A 229 10.73 -6.99 6.92
C ALA A 229 10.81 -8.43 7.46
N ALA A 230 9.83 -8.86 8.26
CA ALA A 230 9.77 -10.24 8.78
C ALA A 230 9.66 -11.26 7.65
N VAL A 231 8.77 -11.02 6.68
CA VAL A 231 8.55 -11.88 5.51
C VAL A 231 9.81 -11.96 4.65
N MET A 232 10.51 -10.84 4.43
CA MET A 232 11.77 -10.83 3.69
C MET A 232 12.83 -11.73 4.36
N GLU A 233 12.96 -11.64 5.69
CA GLU A 233 13.86 -12.51 6.44
C GLU A 233 13.44 -13.98 6.34
N LEU A 234 12.14 -14.28 6.48
CA LEU A 234 11.59 -15.64 6.36
C LEU A 234 11.84 -16.25 4.97
N HIS A 235 11.68 -15.47 3.91
CA HIS A 235 12.03 -15.88 2.54
C HIS A 235 13.52 -16.15 2.39
N SER A 236 14.38 -15.31 2.97
CA SER A 236 15.84 -15.54 2.97
C SER A 236 16.22 -16.83 3.70
N GLU A 237 15.46 -17.19 4.73
CA GLU A 237 15.61 -18.43 5.51
C GLU A 237 14.98 -19.64 4.82
N ARG A 238 14.30 -19.46 3.67
CA ARG A 238 13.54 -20.50 2.95
C ARG A 238 12.49 -21.18 3.81
N PHE A 239 11.85 -20.42 4.68
CA PHE A 239 10.94 -20.92 5.70
C PHE A 239 9.77 -21.71 5.09
N THR A 240 9.05 -21.12 4.14
CA THR A 240 7.87 -21.74 3.54
C THR A 240 8.25 -22.95 2.68
N GLU A 241 9.41 -22.93 2.01
CA GLU A 241 9.90 -24.10 1.27
C GLU A 241 10.22 -25.28 2.19
N GLN A 242 10.76 -25.02 3.37
CA GLN A 242 11.04 -26.07 4.35
C GLN A 242 9.75 -26.65 4.93
N LEU A 243 8.74 -25.82 5.15
CA LEU A 243 7.49 -26.22 5.81
C LEU A 243 6.46 -26.82 4.83
N PHE A 244 6.29 -26.22 3.66
CA PHE A 244 5.26 -26.54 2.66
C PHE A 244 5.82 -27.09 1.34
N GLY A 245 7.15 -27.14 1.18
CA GLY A 245 7.80 -27.70 -0.01
C GLY A 245 7.90 -26.73 -1.21
N GLN A 246 7.39 -25.51 -1.07
CA GLN A 246 7.42 -24.47 -2.09
C GLN A 246 7.47 -23.08 -1.44
N LYS A 247 7.93 -22.08 -2.20
CA LYS A 247 7.92 -20.68 -1.76
C LYS A 247 6.48 -20.18 -1.89
N LEU A 248 5.91 -19.66 -0.81
CA LEU A 248 4.54 -19.16 -0.79
C LEU A 248 4.49 -17.64 -0.82
N PRO A 249 3.54 -17.01 -1.55
CA PRO A 249 3.29 -15.59 -1.43
C PRO A 249 2.77 -15.26 -0.02
N PHE A 250 3.27 -14.16 0.52
CA PHE A 250 2.66 -13.44 1.64
C PHE A 250 2.02 -12.17 1.13
N ILE A 251 0.73 -11.99 1.40
CA ILE A 251 0.05 -10.70 1.28
C ILE A 251 0.13 -10.04 2.66
N ILE A 252 0.36 -8.73 2.67
CA ILE A 252 0.42 -7.95 3.91
C ILE A 252 -0.58 -6.83 3.71
N GLU A 253 -1.81 -7.03 4.17
CA GLU A 253 -2.90 -6.07 4.10
C GLU A 253 -4.08 -6.54 4.97
N ASP A 254 -5.03 -5.66 5.27
CA ASP A 254 -6.28 -6.03 5.93
C ASP A 254 -7.34 -6.60 4.98
N TYR A 255 -8.19 -5.76 4.40
CA TYR A 255 -9.41 -6.13 3.66
C TYR A 255 -9.48 -5.53 2.26
N GLU A 256 -8.80 -4.41 2.01
CA GLU A 256 -8.87 -3.70 0.73
C GLU A 256 -7.49 -3.54 0.11
N TYR A 257 -7.30 -4.21 -1.02
CA TYR A 257 -6.06 -4.15 -1.77
C TYR A 257 -5.94 -2.83 -2.51
N ASN A 258 -4.76 -2.25 -2.46
CA ASN A 258 -4.42 -0.98 -3.07
C ASN A 258 -2.98 -1.01 -3.59
N GLN A 259 -2.52 0.10 -4.15
CA GLN A 259 -1.19 0.17 -4.75
C GLN A 259 -0.07 -0.12 -3.74
N LYS A 260 -0.21 0.31 -2.48
CA LYS A 260 0.76 -0.01 -1.42
C LYS A 260 0.78 -1.51 -1.12
N THR A 261 -0.36 -2.20 -1.24
CA THR A 261 -0.43 -3.66 -1.11
C THR A 261 0.45 -4.35 -2.15
N ALA A 262 0.35 -3.95 -3.43
CA ALA A 262 1.19 -4.49 -4.50
C ALA A 262 2.68 -4.17 -4.31
N ILE A 263 3.03 -2.93 -3.95
CA ILE A 263 4.42 -2.51 -3.67
C ILE A 263 5.01 -3.38 -2.54
N ARG A 264 4.28 -3.53 -1.43
CA ARG A 264 4.66 -4.40 -0.31
C ARG A 264 4.79 -5.86 -0.74
N ALA A 265 3.83 -6.37 -1.51
CA ALA A 265 3.81 -7.75 -1.98
C ALA A 265 5.04 -8.06 -2.83
N VAL A 266 5.35 -7.22 -3.82
CA VAL A 266 6.55 -7.38 -4.68
C VAL A 266 7.81 -7.32 -3.84
N LYS A 267 7.94 -6.31 -2.97
CA LYS A 267 9.15 -6.13 -2.16
C LYS A 267 9.35 -7.27 -1.16
N ALA A 268 8.33 -7.58 -0.36
CA ALA A 268 8.43 -8.57 0.71
C ALA A 268 8.69 -9.97 0.16
N ASN A 269 8.11 -10.31 -0.98
CA ASN A 269 8.26 -11.61 -1.62
C ASN A 269 9.46 -11.69 -2.58
N GLY A 270 10.20 -10.59 -2.78
CA GLY A 270 11.41 -10.55 -3.60
C GLY A 270 11.14 -10.64 -5.10
N GLY A 271 9.98 -10.15 -5.56
CA GLY A 271 9.57 -10.12 -6.96
C GLY A 271 8.08 -10.37 -7.16
N ARG A 272 7.59 -10.13 -8.38
CA ARG A 272 6.17 -10.30 -8.78
C ARG A 272 5.80 -11.73 -9.16
N GLU A 273 6.74 -12.66 -9.25
CA GLU A 273 6.52 -13.98 -9.86
C GLU A 273 5.55 -14.90 -9.09
N LEU A 274 5.23 -14.56 -7.84
CA LEU A 274 4.27 -15.30 -7.02
C LEU A 274 2.82 -14.80 -7.18
N PHE A 275 2.63 -13.69 -7.90
CA PHE A 275 1.35 -13.02 -8.11
C PHE A 275 1.00 -13.07 -9.61
N ASP A 276 -0.29 -13.09 -9.94
CA ASP A 276 -0.78 -13.02 -11.32
C ASP A 276 -1.37 -11.63 -11.61
N ALA A 277 -1.72 -11.36 -12.87
CA ALA A 277 -2.23 -10.05 -13.28
C ALA A 277 -3.50 -9.63 -12.52
N GLU A 278 -4.35 -10.58 -12.16
CA GLU A 278 -5.57 -10.35 -11.37
C GLU A 278 -5.23 -9.69 -10.02
N PHE A 279 -4.15 -10.13 -9.35
CA PHE A 279 -3.70 -9.49 -8.10
C PHE A 279 -3.35 -8.02 -8.30
N PHE A 280 -2.61 -7.72 -9.37
CA PHE A 280 -2.14 -6.37 -9.64
C PHE A 280 -3.29 -5.47 -10.07
N ASP A 281 -4.23 -5.99 -10.88
CA ASP A 281 -5.47 -5.30 -11.23
C ASP A 281 -6.30 -4.96 -9.98
N ASP A 282 -6.46 -5.91 -9.04
CA ASP A 282 -7.14 -5.69 -7.75
C ASP A 282 -6.43 -4.62 -6.89
N CYS A 283 -5.11 -4.47 -7.05
CA CYS A 283 -4.31 -3.44 -6.38
C CYS A 283 -4.26 -2.10 -7.14
N GLY A 284 -4.92 -1.98 -8.30
CA GLY A 284 -4.91 -0.76 -9.13
C GLY A 284 -3.71 -0.61 -10.06
N PHE A 285 -3.03 -1.71 -10.42
CA PHE A 285 -1.99 -1.79 -11.44
C PHE A 285 -2.46 -2.66 -12.60
N SER A 286 -2.90 -2.05 -13.70
CA SER A 286 -3.23 -2.79 -14.93
C SER A 286 -2.06 -2.78 -15.91
N GLU A 287 -1.79 -3.92 -16.56
CA GLU A 287 -0.78 -4.00 -17.64
C GLU A 287 -1.15 -3.12 -18.86
N ASP A 288 -2.42 -2.70 -18.94
CA ASP A 288 -2.95 -1.81 -19.96
C ASP A 288 -2.84 -0.33 -19.54
N GLY A 289 -1.60 0.13 -19.35
CA GLY A 289 -1.28 1.55 -19.41
C GLY A 289 -1.47 2.10 -20.83
N GLU A 290 -2.72 2.32 -21.25
CA GLU A 290 -3.06 3.33 -22.24
C GLU A 290 -3.61 4.58 -21.52
N GLY A 291 -2.73 5.57 -21.34
CA GLY A 291 -3.02 6.90 -20.82
C GLY A 291 -1.76 7.65 -20.49
#